data_AF-A0A970P044-F1
#
_entry.id   AF-A0A970P044-F1
#
_cell.length_a   1.000
_cell.length_b   1.000
_cell.length_c   1.000
_cell.angle_alpha   90.00
_cell.angle_beta   90.00
_cell.angle_gamma   90.00
#
_symmetry.space_group_name_H-M   'P 1'
#
loop_
_entity.id
_entity.type
_entity.pdbx_description
1 polymer ?
#
loop_
_entity_poly.entity_id
_entity_poly.type
_entity_poly.pdbx_seq_one_letter_code
_entity_poly.pdbx_strand_id
1 'polypeptide(L)'
;MTLKRTYKLIAVIFAVLYFNNMAFAQESIKLLMRADDMGKTYGRTMGIIKAHKEGIITSASIMPTSAYFEESVKLCKKNPSLAVGIHLSIADITQRPVLSPELIPSIVAPNGFFYENSAQIEKVNPKIEEIEKEIRAQIG
;
A
#
# COMPACT_ATOMS: atom_id res chain seq x y z
N MET A 1 40.45 -49.39 21.85
CA MET A 1 39.00 -49.24 21.63
C MET A 1 38.54 -47.77 21.65
N THR A 2 39.40 -46.82 21.25
CA THR A 2 39.26 -45.39 21.57
C THR A 2 39.09 -44.53 20.31
N LEU A 3 39.86 -44.81 19.25
CA LEU A 3 39.87 -43.99 18.03
C LEU A 3 38.55 -44.01 17.24
N LYS A 4 37.91 -45.18 17.09
CA LYS A 4 36.60 -45.30 16.41
C LYS A 4 35.45 -44.58 17.14
N ARG A 5 35.54 -44.45 18.47
CA ARG A 5 34.55 -43.70 19.27
C ARG A 5 34.71 -42.20 19.09
N THR A 6 35.94 -41.71 19.04
CA THR A 6 36.24 -40.30 18.80
C THR A 6 35.78 -39.84 17.41
N TYR A 7 36.06 -40.62 16.36
CA TYR A 7 35.58 -40.28 15.01
C TYR A 7 34.04 -40.30 14.89
N LYS A 8 33.37 -41.23 15.57
CA LYS A 8 31.89 -41.24 15.65
C LYS A 8 31.37 -39.98 16.34
N LEU A 9 31.98 -39.57 17.45
CA LEU A 9 31.56 -38.38 18.19
C LEU A 9 31.74 -37.10 17.36
N ILE A 10 32.89 -36.97 16.69
CA ILE A 10 33.16 -35.84 15.77
C ILE A 10 32.16 -35.83 14.62
N ALA A 11 31.91 -36.98 13.98
CA ALA A 11 30.93 -37.07 12.88
C ALA A 11 29.51 -36.69 13.33
N VAL A 12 29.10 -37.08 14.54
CA VAL A 12 27.80 -36.69 15.11
C VAL A 12 27.74 -35.17 15.35
N ILE A 13 28.79 -34.57 15.90
CA ILE A 13 28.84 -33.11 16.11
C ILE A 13 28.76 -32.37 14.78
N PHE A 14 29.53 -32.80 13.77
CA PHE A 14 29.46 -32.21 12.43
C PHE A 14 28.07 -32.35 11.79
N ALA A 15 27.44 -33.53 11.92
CA ALA A 15 26.08 -33.73 11.43
C ALA A 15 25.09 -32.78 12.13
N VAL A 16 25.16 -32.68 13.47
CA VAL A 16 24.28 -31.78 14.25
C VAL A 16 24.50 -30.32 13.85
N LEU A 17 25.74 -29.88 13.68
CA LEU A 17 26.05 -28.51 13.25
C LEU A 17 25.57 -28.24 11.81
N TYR A 18 25.69 -29.21 10.91
CA TYR A 18 25.22 -29.10 9.52
C TYR A 18 23.69 -29.04 9.45
N PHE A 19 22.98 -29.91 10.18
CA PHE A 19 21.51 -29.91 10.22
C PHE A 19 20.94 -28.65 10.87
N ASN A 20 21.57 -28.12 11.92
CA ASN A 20 21.16 -26.83 12.49
C ASN A 20 21.30 -25.69 11.47
N ASN A 21 22.42 -25.62 10.73
CA ASN A 21 22.59 -24.60 9.69
C ASN A 21 21.56 -24.74 8.55
N MET A 22 21.19 -25.95 8.13
CA MET A 22 20.12 -26.13 7.14
C MET A 22 18.73 -25.73 7.68
N ALA A 23 18.44 -25.98 8.96
CA ALA A 23 17.18 -25.57 9.58
C ALA A 23 17.02 -24.04 9.66
N PHE A 24 18.13 -23.30 9.72
CA PHE A 24 18.16 -21.83 9.65
C PHE A 24 18.36 -21.28 8.23
N ALA A 25 18.54 -22.14 7.22
CA ALA A 25 18.78 -21.72 5.82
C ALA A 25 17.49 -21.41 5.04
N GLN A 26 16.32 -21.51 5.66
CA GLN A 26 15.08 -21.11 5.03
C GLN A 26 14.96 -19.59 5.06
N GLU A 27 15.01 -18.95 3.89
CA GLU A 27 14.78 -17.50 3.80
C GLU A 27 13.43 -17.14 4.44
N SER A 28 13.44 -16.13 5.29
CA SER A 28 12.24 -15.65 5.96
C SER A 28 11.26 -15.07 4.94
N ILE A 29 10.00 -15.50 4.97
CA ILE A 29 8.92 -14.89 4.17
C ILE A 29 8.77 -13.43 4.59
N LYS A 30 8.94 -12.50 3.64
CA LYS A 30 8.68 -11.07 3.84
C LYS A 30 7.26 -10.76 3.35
N LEU A 31 6.41 -10.25 4.25
CA LEU A 31 5.03 -9.91 3.95
C LEU A 31 4.78 -8.40 4.16
N LEU A 32 4.30 -7.72 3.13
CA LEU A 32 3.78 -6.36 3.21
C LEU A 32 2.25 -6.42 3.18
N MET A 33 1.62 -5.92 4.24
CA MET A 33 0.17 -5.86 4.34
C MET A 33 -0.27 -4.43 4.16
N ARG A 34 -0.88 -4.15 3.01
CA ARG A 34 -1.39 -2.83 2.65
C ARG A 34 -2.88 -2.75 2.90
N ALA A 35 -3.32 -1.66 3.52
CA ALA A 35 -4.71 -1.26 3.50
C ALA A 35 -4.94 -0.11 2.51
N ASP A 36 -5.96 -0.26 1.67
CA ASP A 36 -6.30 0.73 0.65
C ASP A 36 -7.41 1.69 1.09
N ASP A 37 -7.57 2.77 0.34
CA ASP A 37 -8.62 3.78 0.48
C ASP A 37 -8.56 4.61 1.78
N MET A 38 -7.37 4.86 2.31
CA MET A 38 -7.21 5.77 3.44
C MET A 38 -7.57 7.21 3.02
N GLY A 39 -8.37 7.90 3.83
CA GLY A 39 -8.93 9.21 3.49
C GLY A 39 -10.30 9.16 2.79
N LYS A 40 -10.71 7.99 2.29
CA LYS A 40 -12.01 7.87 1.61
C LYS A 40 -13.19 8.26 2.50
N THR A 41 -13.21 7.73 3.71
CA THR A 41 -14.19 8.07 4.75
C THR A 41 -13.49 8.10 6.10
N TYR A 42 -14.13 8.74 7.08
CA TYR A 42 -13.70 8.67 8.47
C TYR A 42 -13.57 7.22 8.95
N GLY A 43 -14.61 6.39 8.72
CA GLY A 43 -14.64 5.00 9.17
C GLY A 43 -13.51 4.14 8.59
N ARG A 44 -13.23 4.27 7.29
CA ARG A 44 -12.10 3.56 6.64
C ARG A 44 -10.78 4.01 7.24
N THR A 45 -10.56 5.32 7.34
CA THR A 45 -9.33 5.90 7.90
C THR A 45 -9.07 5.42 9.33
N MET A 46 -10.08 5.47 10.20
CA MET A 46 -9.94 5.00 11.58
C MET A 46 -9.79 3.48 11.68
N GLY A 47 -10.47 2.73 10.81
CA GLY A 47 -10.30 1.29 10.70
C GLY A 47 -8.88 0.89 10.33
N ILE A 48 -8.26 1.59 9.38
CA ILE A 48 -6.87 1.38 8.96
C ILE A 48 -5.91 1.68 10.12
N ILE A 49 -6.09 2.81 10.81
CA ILE A 49 -5.27 3.13 11.98
C ILE A 49 -5.41 2.08 13.08
N LYS A 50 -6.62 1.60 13.34
CA LYS A 50 -6.86 0.52 14.31
C LYS A 50 -6.17 -0.77 13.88
N ALA A 51 -6.34 -1.17 12.63
CA ALA A 51 -5.73 -2.39 12.07
C ALA A 51 -4.20 -2.32 11.99
N HIS A 52 -3.62 -1.12 11.92
CA HIS A 52 -2.19 -0.90 12.05
C HIS A 52 -1.71 -1.06 13.51
N LYS A 53 -2.42 -0.46 14.46
CA LYS A 53 -2.04 -0.45 15.88
C LYS A 53 -2.26 -1.79 16.58
N GLU A 54 -3.36 -2.46 16.23
CA GLU A 54 -3.86 -3.65 16.93
C GLU A 54 -3.83 -4.90 16.04
N GLY A 55 -3.39 -4.78 14.79
CA GLY A 55 -3.45 -5.83 13.80
C GLY A 55 -2.17 -5.98 12.98
N ILE A 56 -2.35 -6.42 11.73
CA ILE A 56 -1.27 -6.86 10.86
C ILE A 56 -0.94 -5.87 9.73
N ILE A 57 -1.63 -4.72 9.67
CA ILE A 57 -1.39 -3.73 8.62
C ILE A 57 -0.05 -3.04 8.83
N THR A 58 0.84 -3.18 7.85
CA THR A 58 2.18 -2.59 7.87
C THR A 58 2.31 -1.40 6.91
N SER A 59 1.38 -1.22 5.98
CA SER A 59 1.33 -0.07 5.10
C SER A 59 -0.10 0.39 4.76
N ALA A 60 -0.25 1.64 4.35
CA ALA A 60 -1.51 2.19 3.87
C ALA A 60 -1.30 3.01 2.59
N SER A 61 -2.35 3.10 1.76
CA SER A 61 -2.38 4.00 0.60
C SER A 61 -3.41 5.12 0.83
N ILE A 62 -2.94 6.37 0.84
CA ILE A 62 -3.75 7.57 1.09
C ILE A 62 -4.26 8.14 -0.22
N MET A 63 -5.54 8.54 -0.27
CA MET A 63 -6.19 9.12 -1.45
C MET A 63 -6.11 10.65 -1.41
N PRO A 64 -5.31 11.32 -2.26
CA PRO A 64 -5.20 12.78 -2.29
C PRO A 64 -6.49 13.49 -2.69
N THR A 65 -7.31 12.82 -3.49
CA THR A 65 -8.61 13.29 -4.01
C THR A 65 -9.76 13.18 -2.98
N SER A 66 -9.46 12.69 -1.78
CA SER A 66 -10.47 12.34 -0.77
C SER A 66 -10.72 13.44 0.25
N ALA A 67 -11.99 13.54 0.69
CA ALA A 67 -12.41 14.56 1.65
C ALA A 67 -11.71 14.45 3.03
N TYR A 68 -11.19 13.28 3.41
CA TYR A 68 -10.44 13.08 4.65
C TYR A 68 -8.92 12.98 4.44
N PHE A 69 -8.39 13.44 3.30
CA PHE A 69 -6.96 13.43 3.02
C PHE A 69 -6.15 14.11 4.13
N GLU A 70 -6.47 15.37 4.47
CA GLU A 70 -5.72 16.14 5.48
C GLU A 70 -5.68 15.46 6.85
N GLU A 71 -6.82 14.94 7.30
CA GLU A 71 -6.88 14.24 8.58
C GLU A 71 -6.12 12.90 8.54
N SER A 72 -6.17 12.21 7.41
CA SER A 72 -5.39 10.99 7.18
C SER A 72 -3.89 11.27 7.23
N VAL A 73 -3.42 12.38 6.63
CA VAL A 73 -2.01 12.81 6.71
C VAL A 73 -1.59 13.04 8.16
N LYS A 74 -2.41 13.72 8.96
CA LYS A 74 -2.12 13.94 10.39
C LYS A 74 -2.04 12.62 11.16
N LEU A 75 -2.96 11.68 10.89
CA LEU A 75 -2.96 10.36 11.52
C LEU A 75 -1.73 9.55 11.12
N CYS A 76 -1.34 9.56 9.84
CA CYS A 76 -0.10 8.95 9.38
C CYS A 76 1.13 9.52 10.09
N LYS A 77 1.24 10.85 10.21
CA LYS A 77 2.34 11.50 10.94
C LYS A 77 2.41 11.11 12.42
N LYS A 78 1.25 10.83 13.05
CA LYS A 78 1.17 10.34 14.43
C LYS A 78 1.54 8.86 14.58
N ASN A 79 1.64 8.11 13.48
CA ASN A 79 1.95 6.67 13.47
C ASN A 79 3.12 6.38 12.51
N PRO A 80 4.35 6.82 12.82
CA PRO A 80 5.49 6.74 11.90
C PRO A 80 5.93 5.31 11.55
N SER A 81 5.46 4.29 12.29
CA SER A 81 5.66 2.87 11.96
C SER A 81 4.77 2.36 10.82
N LEU A 82 3.74 3.12 10.42
CA LEU A 82 2.91 2.81 9.26
C LEU A 82 3.61 3.32 8.00
N ALA A 83 3.99 2.43 7.09
CA ALA A 83 4.47 2.85 5.79
C ALA A 83 3.32 3.44 4.96
N VAL A 84 3.50 4.62 4.36
CA VAL A 84 2.43 5.33 3.64
C VAL A 84 2.82 5.55 2.18
N GLY A 85 1.93 5.17 1.27
CA GLY A 85 2.02 5.49 -0.15
C GLY A 85 0.77 6.24 -0.63
N ILE A 86 0.76 6.63 -1.90
CA ILE A 86 -0.36 7.30 -2.56
C ILE A 86 -1.26 6.26 -3.24
N HIS A 87 -2.57 6.41 -3.08
CA HIS A 87 -3.60 5.69 -3.84
C HIS A 87 -4.10 6.60 -4.97
N LEU A 88 -3.56 6.40 -6.18
CA LEU A 88 -3.97 7.19 -7.33
C LEU A 88 -5.41 6.85 -7.74
N SER A 89 -6.22 7.87 -8.02
CA SER A 89 -7.62 7.67 -8.38
C SER A 89 -8.03 8.65 -9.49
N ILE A 90 -8.67 8.11 -10.53
CA ILE A 90 -9.27 8.89 -11.62
C ILE A 90 -10.72 8.48 -11.87
N ALA A 91 -11.28 7.59 -11.03
CA ALA A 91 -12.60 7.00 -11.20
C ALA A 91 -13.22 6.76 -9.82
N ASP A 92 -14.22 7.57 -9.46
CA ASP A 92 -15.07 7.42 -8.27
C ASP A 92 -16.05 8.60 -8.16
N ILE A 93 -17.36 8.35 -8.11
CA ILE A 93 -18.38 9.42 -8.05
C ILE A 93 -18.34 10.27 -6.78
N THR A 94 -17.60 9.86 -5.77
CA THR A 94 -17.46 10.59 -4.49
C THR A 94 -16.12 11.30 -4.37
N GLN A 95 -15.25 11.25 -5.39
CA GLN A 95 -13.94 11.92 -5.39
C GLN A 95 -13.93 13.07 -6.40
N ARG A 96 -13.29 14.16 -6.01
CA ARG A 96 -12.98 15.29 -6.89
C ARG A 96 -11.50 15.25 -7.25
N PRO A 97 -11.11 15.69 -8.45
CA PRO A 97 -9.71 15.81 -8.80
C PRO A 97 -8.97 16.78 -7.88
N VAL A 98 -7.64 16.62 -7.82
CA VAL A 98 -6.75 17.60 -7.18
C VAL A 98 -6.68 18.86 -8.04
N LEU A 99 -6.60 18.70 -9.37
CA LEU A 99 -6.67 19.82 -10.30
C LEU A 99 -8.09 20.36 -10.44
N SER A 100 -8.21 21.63 -10.78
CA SER A 100 -9.50 22.22 -11.17
C SER A 100 -10.07 21.48 -12.38
N PRO A 101 -11.37 21.11 -12.39
CA PRO A 101 -12.00 20.37 -13.49
C PRO A 101 -11.78 20.95 -14.89
N GLU A 102 -11.63 22.28 -14.99
CA GLU A 102 -11.40 23.00 -16.24
C GLU A 102 -10.05 22.66 -16.89
N LEU A 103 -9.07 22.18 -16.12
CA LEU A 103 -7.74 21.77 -16.61
C LEU A 103 -7.72 20.36 -17.17
N ILE A 104 -8.72 19.54 -16.82
CA ILE A 104 -8.80 18.10 -17.11
C ILE A 104 -10.24 17.66 -17.48
N PRO A 105 -10.94 18.38 -18.37
CA PRO A 105 -12.37 18.18 -18.61
C PRO A 105 -12.73 16.81 -19.20
N SER A 106 -11.78 16.07 -19.78
CA SER A 106 -12.03 14.76 -20.38
C SER A 106 -12.17 13.62 -19.36
N ILE A 107 -11.73 13.83 -18.11
CA ILE A 107 -11.78 12.81 -17.05
C ILE A 107 -12.72 13.16 -15.90
N VAL A 108 -13.40 14.31 -15.98
CA VAL A 108 -14.32 14.80 -14.96
C VAL A 108 -15.74 14.87 -15.54
N ALA A 109 -16.72 14.37 -14.79
CA ALA A 109 -18.12 14.46 -15.15
C ALA A 109 -18.67 15.89 -14.92
N PRO A 110 -19.82 16.27 -15.52
CA PRO A 110 -20.36 17.63 -15.42
C PRO A 110 -20.64 18.14 -13.98
N ASN A 111 -20.74 17.25 -13.00
CA ASN A 111 -20.90 17.59 -11.58
C ASN A 111 -19.57 17.93 -10.87
N GLY A 112 -18.45 17.86 -11.60
CA GLY A 112 -17.10 18.13 -11.09
C GLY A 112 -16.48 16.98 -10.28
N PHE A 113 -17.05 15.78 -10.35
CA PHE A 113 -16.49 14.55 -9.79
C PHE A 113 -15.91 13.68 -10.91
N PHE A 114 -15.07 12.71 -10.57
CA PHE A 114 -14.68 11.70 -11.55
C PHE A 114 -15.89 10.87 -12.01
N TYR A 115 -15.73 10.23 -13.18
CA TYR A 115 -16.65 9.19 -13.63
C TYR A 115 -16.64 8.00 -12.67
N GLU A 116 -17.69 7.19 -12.70
CA GLU A 116 -17.90 6.12 -11.72
C GLU A 116 -16.85 5.02 -11.77
N ASN A 117 -16.41 4.65 -12.97
CA ASN A 117 -15.52 3.52 -13.20
C ASN A 117 -14.76 3.69 -14.54
N SER A 118 -13.77 2.83 -14.76
CA SER A 118 -12.95 2.84 -15.97
C SER A 118 -13.78 2.72 -17.26
N ALA A 119 -14.87 1.95 -17.25
CA ALA A 119 -15.70 1.78 -18.44
C ALA A 119 -16.42 3.09 -18.85
N GLN A 120 -16.81 3.95 -17.90
CA GLN A 120 -17.34 5.28 -18.23
C GLN A 120 -16.25 6.21 -18.76
N ILE A 121 -15.05 6.15 -18.17
CA ILE A 121 -13.90 6.93 -18.63
C ILE A 121 -13.53 6.54 -20.06
N GLU A 122 -13.40 5.26 -20.37
CA GLU A 122 -13.08 4.76 -21.71
C GLU A 122 -14.11 5.24 -22.75
N LYS A 123 -15.39 5.27 -22.40
CA LYS A 123 -16.47 5.75 -23.30
C LYS A 123 -16.35 7.23 -23.66
N VAL A 124 -15.78 8.06 -22.78
CA VAL A 124 -15.57 9.49 -23.06
C VAL A 124 -14.26 9.78 -23.77
N ASN A 125 -13.46 8.73 -24.08
CA ASN A 125 -12.18 8.82 -24.78
C ASN A 125 -11.25 9.88 -24.15
N PRO A 126 -10.73 9.60 -22.95
CA PRO A 126 -10.03 10.59 -22.13
C PRO A 126 -8.72 11.01 -22.80
N LYS A 127 -8.28 12.24 -22.55
CA LYS A 127 -6.95 12.67 -22.98
C LYS A 127 -5.89 12.16 -22.01
N ILE A 128 -4.91 11.43 -22.51
CA ILE A 128 -3.83 10.87 -21.68
C ILE A 128 -3.04 11.98 -20.96
N GLU A 129 -2.88 13.14 -21.59
CA GLU A 129 -2.18 14.28 -21.01
C GLU A 129 -2.94 14.85 -19.80
N GLU A 130 -4.27 14.77 -19.78
CA GLU A 130 -5.10 15.21 -18.66
C GLU A 130 -5.02 14.20 -17.50
N ILE A 131 -4.99 12.90 -17.80
CA ILE A 131 -4.72 11.84 -16.81
C ILE A 131 -3.33 12.04 -16.18
N GLU A 132 -2.30 12.26 -17.00
CA GLU A 132 -0.93 12.47 -16.50
C GLU A 132 -0.85 13.70 -15.58
N LYS A 133 -1.47 14.82 -15.98
CA LYS A 133 -1.53 16.05 -15.17
C LYS A 133 -2.14 15.78 -13.80
N GLU A 134 -3.29 15.11 -13.77
CA GLU A 134 -3.97 14.80 -12.51
C GLU A 134 -3.16 13.83 -11.65
N ILE A 135 -2.56 12.79 -12.24
CA ILE A 135 -1.68 11.87 -11.50
C ILE A 135 -0.49 12.60 -10.89
N ARG A 136 0.15 13.51 -11.63
CA ARG A 136 1.25 14.34 -11.09
C ARG A 136 0.78 15.22 -9.93
N ALA A 137 -0.39 15.85 -10.07
CA ALA A 137 -0.96 16.68 -9.02
C ALA A 137 -1.28 15.88 -7.74
N GLN A 138 -1.70 14.62 -7.87
CA GLN A 138 -1.92 13.72 -6.74
C GLN A 138 -0.62 13.31 -6.02
N ILE A 139 0.53 13.29 -6.71
CA ILE A 139 1.82 12.94 -6.13
C ILE A 139 2.45 14.13 -5.39
N GLY A 140 2.27 15.35 -5.92
CA GLY A 140 2.89 16.58 -5.41
C GLY A 140 4.09 17.03 -6.22
#